data_AF-A0A2E6M0A9-F1
#
_entry.id   AF-A0A2E6M0A9-F1
#
_cell.length_a   1.000
_cell.length_b   1.000
_cell.length_c   1.000
_cell.angle_alpha   90.00
_cell.angle_beta   90.00
_cell.angle_gamma   90.00
#
_symmetry.space_group_name_H-M   'P 1'
#
loop_
_entity.id
_entity.type
_entity.pdbx_description
1 polymer ?
#
loop_
_entity_poly.entity_id
_entity_poly.type
_entity_poly.pdbx_seq_one_letter_code
_entity_poly.pdbx_strand_id
1 'polypeptide(L)'
;MPANPKIFITDPSMLGSKLFDALPMVKSFNSIEDEAGAQGILLETPWGKVKISFIAEDALTAEIEALEGFIESKLASNEDQQMYVMTRTYYLQMALDLEISQNEKNDDDLHNFLFEFNSALNGIMFLYDSIWDYDASPICGPHFDEAEFPEEKEA
;
A
#
# COMPACT_ATOMS: atom_id res chain seq x y z
N MET A 1 8.88 2.81 15.36
CA MET A 1 9.15 2.26 14.01
C MET A 1 8.02 2.75 13.13
N PRO A 2 8.29 3.21 11.90
CA PRO A 2 7.19 3.47 10.97
C PRO A 2 6.36 2.19 10.84
N ALA A 3 5.04 2.32 10.77
CA ALA A 3 4.16 1.20 10.52
C ALA A 3 4.57 0.52 9.20
N ASN A 4 4.39 -0.80 9.12
CA ASN A 4 4.53 -1.53 7.86
C ASN A 4 3.68 -0.86 6.77
N PRO A 5 4.15 -0.82 5.52
CA PRO A 5 3.30 -0.36 4.43
C PRO A 5 2.04 -1.21 4.35
N LYS A 6 0.90 -0.57 4.14
CA LYS A 6 -0.37 -1.26 3.93
C LYS A 6 -0.89 -0.97 2.54
N ILE A 7 -1.40 -1.99 1.85
CA ILE A 7 -2.06 -1.82 0.55
C ILE A 7 -3.50 -2.26 0.69
N PHE A 8 -4.42 -1.34 0.41
CA PHE A 8 -5.85 -1.59 0.39
C PHE A 8 -6.29 -1.81 -1.05
N ILE A 9 -7.10 -2.84 -1.30
CA ILE A 9 -7.54 -3.22 -2.65
C ILE A 9 -9.06 -3.39 -2.70
N THR A 10 -9.62 -3.10 -3.87
CA THR A 10 -11.06 -3.19 -4.15
C THR A 10 -11.47 -4.55 -4.71
N ASP A 11 -10.54 -5.26 -5.38
CA ASP A 11 -10.78 -6.57 -5.99
C ASP A 11 -9.72 -7.59 -5.55
N PRO A 12 -10.02 -8.44 -4.55
CA PRO A 12 -9.12 -9.49 -4.09
C PRO A 12 -8.74 -10.51 -5.16
N SER A 13 -9.52 -10.65 -6.25
CA SER A 13 -9.23 -11.61 -7.31
C SER A 13 -7.94 -11.27 -8.08
N MET A 14 -7.43 -10.05 -7.92
CA MET A 14 -6.15 -9.61 -8.47
C MET A 14 -4.95 -10.28 -7.77
N LEU A 15 -5.10 -10.75 -6.53
CA LEU A 15 -4.06 -11.47 -5.78
C LEU A 15 -4.01 -12.94 -6.20
N GLY A 16 -3.36 -13.20 -7.34
CA GLY A 16 -3.14 -14.56 -7.84
C GLY A 16 -1.73 -14.76 -8.40
N SER A 17 -1.37 -16.01 -8.71
CA SER A 17 -0.05 -16.35 -9.26
C SER A 17 0.35 -15.51 -10.47
N LYS A 18 -0.62 -15.19 -11.35
CA LYS A 18 -0.40 -14.34 -12.53
C LYS A 18 0.11 -12.94 -12.21
N LEU A 19 -0.29 -12.36 -11.09
CA LEU A 19 0.21 -11.06 -10.63
C LEU A 19 1.70 -11.17 -10.32
N PHE A 20 2.07 -12.16 -9.52
CA PHE A 20 3.46 -12.37 -9.10
C PHE A 20 4.37 -12.75 -10.27
N ASP A 21 3.85 -13.54 -11.23
CA ASP A 21 4.57 -13.88 -12.46
C ASP A 21 4.80 -12.66 -13.37
N ALA A 22 3.95 -11.63 -13.28
CA ALA A 22 4.06 -10.42 -14.07
C ALA A 22 5.02 -9.37 -13.47
N LEU A 23 5.35 -9.49 -12.18
CA LEU A 23 6.23 -8.55 -11.49
C LEU A 23 7.70 -8.95 -11.68
N PRO A 24 8.51 -8.19 -12.43
CA PRO A 24 9.88 -8.60 -12.80
C PRO A 24 10.80 -8.80 -11.59
N MET A 25 10.50 -8.13 -10.47
CA MET A 25 11.29 -8.17 -9.24
C MET A 25 10.95 -9.36 -8.34
N VAL A 26 9.91 -10.15 -8.64
CA VAL A 26 9.56 -11.34 -7.87
C VAL A 26 10.33 -12.55 -8.40
N LYS A 27 11.22 -13.12 -7.58
CA LYS A 27 11.96 -14.35 -7.92
C LYS A 27 11.13 -15.60 -7.66
N SER A 28 10.38 -15.59 -6.57
CA SER A 28 9.50 -16.69 -6.17
C SER A 28 8.47 -16.19 -5.15
N PHE A 29 7.35 -16.90 -5.07
CA PHE A 29 6.32 -16.67 -4.06
C PHE A 29 5.90 -17.99 -3.43
N ASN A 30 5.56 -17.97 -2.14
CA ASN A 30 5.00 -19.12 -1.43
C ASN A 30 3.78 -18.67 -0.61
N SER A 31 2.73 -19.48 -0.64
CA SER A 31 1.57 -19.30 0.24
C SER A 31 1.97 -19.53 1.70
N ILE A 32 1.51 -18.67 2.59
CA ILE A 32 1.58 -18.88 4.03
C ILE A 32 0.19 -19.35 4.45
N GLU A 33 0.09 -20.61 4.85
CA GLU A 33 -1.18 -21.25 5.19
C GLU A 33 -1.24 -21.61 6.69
N ASP A 34 -2.43 -21.51 7.26
CA ASP A 34 -2.77 -22.07 8.56
C ASP A 34 -3.97 -23.04 8.44
N GLU A 35 -4.49 -23.51 9.58
CA GLU A 35 -5.64 -24.43 9.60
C GLU A 35 -6.93 -23.82 9.01
N ALA A 36 -7.01 -22.49 8.89
CA ALA A 36 -8.15 -21.76 8.36
C ALA A 36 -8.01 -21.36 6.88
N GLY A 37 -6.80 -21.45 6.31
CA GLY A 37 -6.54 -21.22 4.89
C GLY A 37 -5.28 -20.38 4.64
N ALA A 38 -5.22 -19.70 3.50
CA ALA A 38 -4.12 -18.80 3.16
C ALA A 38 -4.19 -17.52 4.02
N GLN A 39 -3.20 -17.32 4.86
CA GLN A 39 -3.03 -16.14 5.74
C GLN A 39 -2.18 -15.05 5.08
N GLY A 40 -1.46 -15.40 4.03
CA GLY A 40 -0.55 -14.46 3.39
C GLY A 40 0.33 -15.10 2.33
N ILE A 41 1.30 -14.31 1.87
CA ILE A 41 2.22 -14.67 0.80
C ILE A 41 3.62 -14.22 1.19
N LEU A 42 4.58 -15.12 1.09
CA LEU A 42 6.00 -14.78 1.18
C LEU A 42 6.57 -14.60 -0.22
N LEU A 43 6.99 -13.38 -0.54
CA LEU A 43 7.70 -13.04 -1.76
C LEU A 43 9.20 -12.99 -1.51
N GLU A 44 9.97 -13.56 -2.43
CA GLU A 44 11.42 -13.38 -2.49
C GLU A 44 11.79 -12.51 -3.67
N THR A 45 12.63 -11.50 -3.43
CA THR A 45 13.12 -10.54 -4.43
C THR A 45 14.65 -10.57 -4.46
N PRO A 46 15.31 -9.93 -5.46
CA PRO A 46 16.76 -9.79 -5.44
C PRO A 46 17.30 -9.05 -4.21
N TRP A 47 16.56 -8.08 -3.72
CA TRP A 47 16.96 -7.18 -2.64
C TRP A 47 16.48 -7.62 -1.25
N GLY A 48 15.57 -8.59 -1.14
CA GLY A 48 15.08 -9.05 0.16
C GLY A 48 13.90 -10.00 0.10
N LYS A 49 13.08 -9.95 1.16
CA LYS A 49 11.83 -10.70 1.29
C LYS A 49 10.71 -9.76 1.71
N VAL A 50 9.51 -10.02 1.20
CA VAL A 50 8.28 -9.33 1.61
C VAL A 50 7.29 -10.37 2.06
N LYS A 51 6.92 -10.32 3.34
CA LYS A 51 5.84 -11.12 3.87
C LYS A 51 4.57 -10.26 3.82
N ILE A 52 3.63 -10.67 3.00
CA ILE A 52 2.32 -10.06 2.85
C ILE A 52 1.37 -10.83 3.75
N SER A 53 0.75 -10.17 4.72
CA SER A 53 -0.29 -10.75 5.57
C SER A 53 -1.64 -10.19 5.15
N PHE A 54 -2.64 -11.06 5.00
CA PHE A 54 -4.01 -10.64 4.74
C PHE A 54 -4.65 -10.19 6.03
N ILE A 55 -5.12 -8.94 6.08
CA ILE A 55 -5.90 -8.47 7.22
C ILE A 55 -7.24 -9.22 7.22
N ALA A 56 -7.55 -9.84 8.35
CA ALA A 56 -8.80 -10.58 8.53
C ALA A 56 -10.02 -9.65 8.40
N GLU A 57 -11.15 -10.19 7.94
CA GLU A 57 -12.37 -9.42 7.66
C GLU A 57 -12.89 -8.67 8.91
N ASP A 58 -12.75 -9.27 10.10
CA ASP A 58 -13.12 -8.65 11.37
C ASP A 58 -12.22 -7.47 11.76
N ALA A 59 -10.96 -7.46 11.33
CA ALA A 59 -10.02 -6.38 11.51
C ALA A 59 -10.07 -5.32 10.40
N LEU A 60 -10.54 -5.69 9.19
CA LEU A 60 -10.59 -4.81 8.02
C LEU A 60 -11.41 -3.54 8.27
N THR A 61 -12.55 -3.66 8.95
CA THR A 61 -13.41 -2.51 9.26
C THR A 61 -12.65 -1.45 10.06
N ALA A 62 -11.91 -1.87 11.09
CA ALA A 62 -11.13 -0.97 11.92
C ALA A 62 -9.98 -0.31 11.16
N GLU A 63 -9.36 -1.02 10.20
CA GLU A 63 -8.31 -0.47 9.34
C GLU A 63 -8.86 0.58 8.36
N ILE A 64 -10.05 0.35 7.79
CA ILE A 64 -10.73 1.33 6.93
C ILE A 64 -11.13 2.57 7.74
N GLU A 65 -11.72 2.39 8.93
CA GLU A 65 -12.07 3.53 9.81
C GLU A 65 -10.84 4.36 10.20
N ALA A 66 -9.70 3.71 10.48
CA ALA A 66 -8.45 4.40 10.76
C ALA A 66 -7.93 5.19 9.54
N LEU A 67 -8.05 4.61 8.34
CA LEU A 67 -7.67 5.27 7.08
C LEU A 67 -8.57 6.49 6.81
N GLU A 68 -9.89 6.35 6.97
CA GLU A 68 -10.85 7.44 6.82
C GLU A 68 -10.59 8.57 7.81
N GLY A 69 -10.37 8.25 9.10
CA GLY A 69 -10.03 9.24 10.11
C GLY A 69 -8.72 9.99 9.80
N PHE A 70 -7.73 9.31 9.21
CA PHE A 70 -6.51 9.95 8.74
C PHE A 70 -6.79 10.92 7.57
N ILE A 71 -7.60 10.50 6.59
CA ILE A 71 -8.00 11.30 5.42
C ILE A 71 -8.73 12.57 5.88
N GLU A 72 -9.75 12.42 6.72
CA GLU A 72 -10.53 13.54 7.26
C GLU A 72 -9.64 14.53 8.02
N SER A 73 -8.68 14.03 8.79
CA SER A 73 -7.76 14.89 9.54
C SER A 73 -6.81 15.66 8.63
N LYS A 74 -6.31 15.06 7.55
CA LYS A 74 -5.29 15.64 6.68
C LYS A 74 -5.86 16.55 5.59
N LEU A 75 -7.05 16.23 5.09
CA LEU A 75 -7.67 16.93 3.97
C LEU A 75 -8.87 17.80 4.39
N ALA A 76 -8.99 18.12 5.69
CA ALA A 76 -10.09 18.91 6.25
C ALA A 76 -10.36 20.25 5.54
N SER A 77 -9.34 20.85 4.91
CA SER A 77 -9.44 22.11 4.17
C SER A 77 -9.43 21.94 2.64
N ASN A 78 -9.41 20.71 2.13
CA ASN A 78 -9.36 20.39 0.70
C ASN A 78 -10.48 19.40 0.35
N GLU A 79 -11.71 19.90 0.29
CA GLU A 79 -12.93 19.08 0.10
C GLU A 79 -12.90 18.24 -1.19
N ASP A 80 -12.38 18.79 -2.29
CA ASP A 80 -12.31 18.08 -3.57
C ASP A 80 -11.37 16.87 -3.49
N GLN A 81 -10.17 17.06 -2.92
CA GLN A 81 -9.23 15.96 -2.70
C GLN A 81 -9.78 14.96 -1.70
N GLN A 82 -10.40 15.43 -0.61
CA GLN A 82 -11.03 14.56 0.38
C GLN A 82 -12.10 13.67 -0.27
N MET A 83 -12.99 14.24 -1.09
CA MET A 83 -14.02 13.50 -1.82
C MET A 83 -13.42 12.43 -2.72
N TYR A 84 -12.34 12.77 -3.44
CA TYR A 84 -11.62 11.82 -4.29
C TYR A 84 -11.10 10.62 -3.49
N VAL A 85 -10.33 10.87 -2.43
CA VAL A 85 -9.70 9.81 -1.64
C VAL A 85 -10.76 8.96 -0.93
N MET A 86 -11.80 9.58 -0.36
CA MET A 86 -12.92 8.85 0.27
C MET A 86 -13.69 7.97 -0.72
N THR A 87 -13.82 8.41 -1.98
CA THR A 87 -14.45 7.57 -3.03
C THR A 87 -13.60 6.34 -3.34
N ARG A 88 -12.27 6.48 -3.35
CA ARG A 88 -11.35 5.36 -3.53
C ARG A 88 -11.42 4.36 -2.36
N THR A 89 -11.63 4.84 -1.11
CA THR A 89 -11.72 3.96 0.07
C THR A 89 -13.05 3.23 0.22
N TYR A 90 -14.14 3.77 -0.34
CA TYR A 90 -15.49 3.23 -0.16
C TYR A 90 -15.67 1.76 -0.61
N TYR A 91 -14.92 1.32 -1.62
CA TYR A 91 -15.05 -0.02 -2.19
C TYR A 91 -13.94 -0.99 -1.77
N LEU A 92 -13.18 -0.67 -0.72
CA LEU A 92 -12.10 -1.53 -0.24
C LEU A 92 -12.67 -2.84 0.33
N GLN A 93 -12.13 -3.96 -0.14
CA GLN A 93 -12.57 -5.31 0.26
C GLN A 93 -11.48 -6.11 0.97
N MET A 94 -10.23 -5.63 0.93
CA MET A 94 -9.10 -6.30 1.54
C MET A 94 -7.99 -5.29 1.84
N ALA A 95 -7.25 -5.55 2.92
CA ALA A 95 -6.03 -4.84 3.26
C ALA A 95 -4.88 -5.84 3.41
N LEU A 96 -3.70 -5.43 2.96
CA LEU A 96 -2.47 -6.20 2.98
C LEU A 96 -1.47 -5.49 3.89
N ASP A 97 -0.92 -6.19 4.88
CA ASP A 97 0.18 -5.69 5.70
C ASP A 97 1.51 -6.24 5.18
N LEU A 98 2.44 -5.36 4.83
CA LEU A 98 3.71 -5.73 4.20
C LEU A 98 4.86 -5.65 5.21
N GLU A 99 5.31 -6.81 5.70
CA GLU A 99 6.51 -6.91 6.53
C GLU A 99 7.73 -7.12 5.62
N ILE A 100 8.64 -6.14 5.60
CA ILE A 100 9.76 -6.09 4.66
C ILE A 100 11.07 -6.42 5.37
N SER A 101 11.79 -7.41 4.85
CA SER A 101 13.14 -7.79 5.29
C SER A 101 14.13 -7.57 4.16
N GLN A 102 14.88 -6.46 4.20
CA GLN A 102 15.86 -6.12 3.17
C GLN A 102 17.26 -6.70 3.47
N ASN A 103 17.99 -7.05 2.41
CA ASN A 103 19.44 -7.21 2.46
C ASN A 103 20.06 -5.82 2.21
N GLU A 104 21.10 -5.42 2.95
CA GLU A 104 21.62 -4.04 3.04
C GLU A 104 21.45 -3.12 1.79
N LYS A 105 20.84 -1.94 2.03
CA LYS A 105 20.80 -0.70 1.22
C LYS A 105 20.39 -0.83 -0.25
N ASN A 106 19.14 -1.16 -0.50
CA ASN A 106 18.54 -0.95 -1.82
C ASN A 106 17.12 -0.39 -1.71
N ASP A 107 17.04 0.83 -1.17
CA ASP A 107 15.76 1.52 -0.94
C ASP A 107 15.03 1.82 -2.26
N ASP A 108 15.77 2.15 -3.33
CA ASP A 108 15.18 2.42 -4.65
C ASP A 108 14.45 1.18 -5.20
N ASP A 109 15.07 -0.01 -5.14
CA ASP A 109 14.41 -1.24 -5.59
C ASP A 109 13.21 -1.62 -4.71
N LEU A 110 13.26 -1.30 -3.41
CA LEU A 110 12.09 -1.48 -2.54
C LEU A 110 10.96 -0.55 -2.96
N HIS A 111 11.22 0.75 -3.13
CA HIS A 111 10.19 1.71 -3.51
C HIS A 111 9.60 1.38 -4.87
N ASN A 112 10.45 1.06 -5.86
CA ASN A 112 10.00 0.60 -7.17
C ASN A 112 9.09 -0.62 -7.04
N PHE A 113 9.46 -1.61 -6.22
CA PHE A 113 8.61 -2.77 -5.98
C PHE A 113 7.27 -2.39 -5.36
N LEU A 114 7.26 -1.56 -4.31
CA LEU A 114 6.03 -1.15 -3.62
C LEU A 114 5.07 -0.43 -4.57
N PHE A 115 5.58 0.47 -5.40
CA PHE A 115 4.76 1.20 -6.37
C PHE A 115 4.27 0.32 -7.52
N GLU A 116 5.13 -0.53 -8.10
CA GLU A 116 4.70 -1.49 -9.13
C GLU A 116 3.67 -2.47 -8.58
N PHE A 117 3.87 -2.96 -7.35
CA PHE A 117 2.96 -3.89 -6.70
C PHE A 117 1.62 -3.23 -6.40
N ASN A 118 1.61 -2.01 -5.85
CA ASN A 118 0.39 -1.24 -5.63
C ASN A 118 -0.36 -0.96 -6.95
N SER A 119 0.37 -0.56 -7.98
CA SER A 119 -0.18 -0.29 -9.31
C SER A 119 -0.83 -1.51 -9.94
N ALA A 120 -0.14 -2.65 -9.86
CA ALA A 120 -0.63 -3.91 -10.39
C ALA A 120 -1.87 -4.44 -9.65
N LEU A 121 -2.13 -3.96 -8.43
CA LEU A 121 -3.33 -4.24 -7.63
C LEU A 121 -4.44 -3.19 -7.77
N ASN A 122 -4.20 -2.11 -8.53
CA ASN A 122 -5.05 -0.91 -8.52
C ASN A 122 -5.37 -0.46 -7.08
N GLY A 123 -4.37 -0.52 -6.20
CA GLY A 123 -4.53 -0.33 -4.77
C GLY A 123 -4.47 1.13 -4.32
N ILE A 124 -4.68 1.31 -3.03
CA ILE A 124 -4.34 2.51 -2.25
C ILE A 124 -3.28 2.08 -1.24
N MET A 125 -2.13 2.73 -1.22
CA MET A 125 -1.02 2.36 -0.33
C MET A 125 -0.81 3.41 0.76
N PHE A 126 -0.80 2.98 2.01
CA PHE A 126 -0.37 3.78 3.14
C PHE A 126 1.12 3.53 3.41
N LEU A 127 1.95 4.55 3.21
CA LEU A 127 3.42 4.49 3.30
C LEU A 127 3.98 5.81 3.86
N TYR A 128 4.83 5.73 4.89
CA TYR A 128 5.50 6.89 5.53
C TYR A 128 4.55 8.05 5.87
N ASP A 129 3.39 7.73 6.45
CA ASP A 129 2.34 8.70 6.82
C ASP A 129 1.74 9.44 5.61
N SER A 130 1.77 8.84 4.42
CA SER A 130 1.10 9.34 3.22
C SER A 130 0.31 8.24 2.54
N ILE A 131 -0.76 8.64 1.86
CA ILE A 131 -1.55 7.77 1.00
C ILE A 131 -1.09 7.99 -0.43
N TRP A 132 -0.81 6.89 -1.12
CA TRP A 132 -0.39 6.84 -2.51
C TRP A 132 -1.43 6.10 -3.32
N ASP A 133 -1.75 6.63 -4.50
CA ASP A 133 -2.68 6.01 -5.43
C ASP A 133 -2.01 4.93 -6.29
N TYR A 134 -2.81 4.22 -7.07
CA TYR A 134 -2.34 3.14 -7.96
C TYR A 134 -1.31 3.60 -8.99
N ASP A 135 -1.27 4.89 -9.33
CA ASP A 135 -0.34 5.46 -10.30
C ASP A 135 0.95 6.00 -9.65
N ALA A 136 1.16 5.69 -8.36
CA ALA A 136 2.26 6.18 -7.52
C ALA A 136 2.23 7.68 -7.25
N SER A 137 1.10 8.37 -7.49
CA SER A 137 0.91 9.74 -7.06
C SER A 137 0.53 9.78 -5.58
N PRO A 138 1.15 10.65 -4.76
CA PRO A 138 0.66 10.89 -3.41
C PRO A 138 -0.69 11.62 -3.49
N ILE A 139 -1.66 11.22 -2.68
CA ILE A 139 -3.02 11.76 -2.68
C ILE A 139 -3.49 12.26 -1.31
N CYS A 140 -2.72 12.00 -0.24
CA CYS A 140 -2.97 12.53 1.10
C CYS A 140 -1.71 12.42 1.95
N GLY A 141 -1.49 13.35 2.87
CA GLY A 141 -0.34 13.38 3.79
C GLY A 141 0.86 14.18 3.26
N PRO A 142 2.00 14.17 3.97
CA PRO A 142 3.12 15.07 3.68
C PRO A 142 3.65 15.02 2.25
N HIS A 143 3.70 13.82 1.63
CA HIS A 143 4.18 13.72 0.24
C HIS A 143 3.19 14.34 -0.77
N PHE A 144 1.91 14.41 -0.44
CA PHE A 144 0.92 15.13 -1.25
C PHE A 144 1.10 16.64 -1.07
N ASP A 145 1.28 17.09 0.18
CA ASP A 145 1.50 18.51 0.49
C ASP A 145 2.77 19.04 -0.20
N GLU A 146 3.87 18.28 -0.19
CA GLU A 146 5.12 18.64 -0.88
C GLU A 146 4.98 18.70 -2.40
N ALA A 147 4.11 17.86 -2.99
CA ALA A 147 3.89 17.82 -4.43
C ALA A 147 2.98 18.95 -4.93
N GLU A 148 1.92 19.27 -4.18
CA GLU A 148 0.96 20.34 -4.51
C GLU A 148 1.45 21.73 -4.12
N PHE A 149 2.17 21.83 -3.00
CA PHE A 149 2.67 23.08 -2.45
C PHE A 149 4.19 22.98 -2.23
N PRO A 150 5.00 22.81 -3.30
CA PRO A 150 6.44 22.79 -3.16
C PRO A 150 6.86 24.10 -2.51
N GLU A 151 7.45 24.04 -1.32
CA GLU A 151 7.93 25.23 -0.62
C GLU A 151 8.73 26.07 -1.62
N GLU A 152 8.36 27.34 -1.81
CA GLU A 152 9.20 28.31 -2.49
C GLU A 152 10.52 28.35 -1.71
N LYS A 153 11.51 27.57 -2.13
CA LYS A 153 12.85 27.64 -1.57
C LYS A 153 13.34 29.05 -1.83
N GLU A 154 13.29 29.89 -0.80
CA GLU A 154 13.88 31.24 -0.83
C GLU A 154 15.31 31.12 -1.37
N ALA A 155 15.55 31.79 -2.50
CA ALA A 155 16.82 31.83 -3.22
C ALA A 155 17.84 32.75 -2.54
#